data_AF-A0A351D2J8-F1
#
_entry.id   AF-A0A351D2J8-F1
#
_cell.length_a   1.000
_cell.length_b   1.000
_cell.length_c   1.000
_cell.angle_alpha   90.00
_cell.angle_beta   90.00
_cell.angle_gamma   90.00
#
_symmetry.space_group_name_H-M   'P 1'
#
loop_
_entity.id
_entity.type
_entity.pdbx_description
1 polymer ?
#
loop_
_entity_poly.entity_id
_entity_poly.type
_entity_poly.pdbx_seq_one_letter_code
_entity_poly.pdbx_strand_id
1 'polypeptide(L)'
;MIRNHPGEELLSSYSAGSLPLGQALCVAAHIEFCGSCCQNLQRLDKVGGELLQQLNPAKVSCDVKNAVLKEIDERLDSIESDDHDVAYDGDSSIPVCLRQFVKTSYQNLSWQRVARSIHNIELFRDGESAKIELLKIKPSGSATTHSHLGDEYTVILEGSFSDEDGLYQQGDFLIRNSHHVHTPVATRDKDCICLAVSEAPLQFTGFFNRLLNPLIRRGYSQN
;
A
#
# COMPACT_ATOMS: atom_id res chain seq x y z
N MET A 1 5.80 2.06 -18.78
CA MET A 1 4.39 2.48 -18.86
C MET A 1 3.61 1.47 -18.06
N ILE A 2 2.89 1.93 -17.03
CA ILE A 2 2.11 1.07 -16.12
C ILE A 2 0.98 0.41 -16.92
N ARG A 3 0.75 -0.87 -16.70
CA ARG A 3 -0.23 -1.69 -17.43
C ARG A 3 -1.36 -2.19 -16.54
N ASN A 4 -1.09 -2.35 -15.25
CA ASN A 4 -2.01 -2.90 -14.29
C ASN A 4 -2.48 -1.80 -13.35
N HIS A 5 -3.79 -1.60 -13.30
CA HIS A 5 -4.45 -0.49 -12.63
C HIS A 5 -5.48 -1.02 -11.64
N PRO A 6 -5.76 -0.29 -10.55
CA PRO A 6 -6.92 -0.58 -9.72
C PRO A 6 -8.21 -0.46 -10.55
N GLY A 7 -9.19 -1.30 -10.23
CA GLY A 7 -10.52 -1.22 -10.84
C GLY A 7 -11.23 0.11 -10.52
N GLU A 8 -12.20 0.49 -11.35
CA GLU A 8 -12.93 1.76 -11.20
C GLU A 8 -13.67 1.87 -9.85
N GLU A 9 -14.22 0.76 -9.36
CA GLU A 9 -14.89 0.67 -8.06
C GLU A 9 -13.95 1.03 -6.91
N LEU A 10 -12.70 0.56 -6.98
CA LEU A 10 -11.70 0.80 -5.96
C LEU A 10 -11.26 2.27 -5.97
N LEU A 11 -11.06 2.87 -7.15
CA LEU A 11 -10.79 4.31 -7.27
C LEU A 11 -11.95 5.18 -6.78
N SER A 12 -13.19 4.79 -7.09
CA SER A 12 -14.39 5.49 -6.61
C SER A 12 -14.51 5.42 -5.09
N SER A 13 -14.26 4.25 -4.51
CA SER A 13 -14.30 4.05 -3.06
C SER A 13 -13.17 4.78 -2.35
N TYR A 14 -11.99 4.88 -2.98
CA TYR A 14 -10.87 5.67 -2.48
C TYR A 14 -11.24 7.17 -2.44
N SER A 15 -11.78 7.70 -3.54
CA SER A 15 -12.25 9.10 -3.62
C SER A 15 -13.34 9.40 -2.58
N ALA A 16 -14.25 8.45 -2.35
CA ALA A 16 -15.30 8.57 -1.34
C ALA A 16 -14.79 8.42 0.11
N GLY A 17 -13.53 8.03 0.32
CA GLY A 17 -12.96 7.79 1.65
C GLY A 17 -13.53 6.56 2.37
N SER A 18 -14.07 5.59 1.63
CA SER A 18 -14.73 4.40 2.19
C SER A 18 -13.86 3.13 2.15
N LEU A 19 -12.67 3.18 1.53
CA LEU A 19 -11.77 2.04 1.49
C LEU A 19 -11.15 1.73 2.87
N PRO A 20 -10.94 0.43 3.20
CA PRO A 20 -10.06 0.03 4.28
C PRO A 20 -8.65 0.62 4.12
N LEU A 21 -7.95 0.85 5.23
CA LEU A 21 -6.70 1.61 5.23
C LEU A 21 -5.62 0.95 4.36
N GLY A 22 -5.50 -0.37 4.43
CA GLY A 22 -4.53 -1.11 3.61
C GLY A 22 -4.77 -0.93 2.10
N GLN A 23 -6.02 -1.06 1.65
CA GLN A 23 -6.38 -0.84 0.24
C GLN A 23 -6.13 0.61 -0.17
N ALA A 24 -6.52 1.57 0.68
CA ALA A 24 -6.29 2.98 0.45
C ALA A 24 -4.79 3.30 0.31
N LEU A 25 -3.94 2.66 1.11
CA LEU A 25 -2.49 2.85 1.03
C LEU A 25 -1.91 2.34 -0.29
N CYS A 26 -2.38 1.19 -0.79
CA CYS A 26 -2.00 0.68 -2.11
C CYS A 26 -2.43 1.63 -3.24
N VAL A 27 -3.66 2.15 -3.19
CA VAL A 27 -4.13 3.13 -4.18
C VAL A 27 -3.27 4.40 -4.13
N ALA A 28 -3.04 4.93 -2.93
CA ALA A 28 -2.22 6.11 -2.71
C ALA A 28 -0.80 5.94 -3.27
N ALA A 29 -0.16 4.78 -3.01
CA ALA A 29 1.17 4.49 -3.56
C ALA A 29 1.15 4.39 -5.09
N HIS A 30 0.12 3.77 -5.68
CA HIS A 30 0.00 3.60 -7.13
C HIS A 30 -0.18 4.93 -7.88
N ILE A 31 -1.03 5.84 -7.37
CA ILE A 31 -1.33 7.10 -8.07
C ILE A 31 -0.12 8.05 -8.14
N GLU A 32 0.88 7.89 -7.26
CA GLU A 32 2.15 8.62 -7.34
C GLU A 32 2.96 8.21 -8.58
N PHE A 33 2.83 6.97 -9.05
CA PHE A 33 3.48 6.48 -10.28
C PHE A 33 2.58 6.63 -11.52
N CYS A 34 1.26 6.60 -11.35
CA CYS A 34 0.29 6.45 -12.43
C CYS A 34 -0.50 7.73 -12.72
N GLY A 35 -0.09 8.46 -13.77
CA GLY A 35 -0.76 9.68 -14.20
C GLY A 35 -2.21 9.49 -14.68
N SER A 36 -2.56 8.36 -15.29
CA SER A 36 -3.95 8.09 -15.74
C SER A 36 -4.89 7.87 -14.56
N CYS A 37 -4.49 7.07 -13.57
CA CYS A 37 -5.27 6.85 -12.34
C CYS A 37 -5.35 8.12 -11.49
N CYS A 38 -4.27 8.90 -11.41
CA CYS A 38 -4.30 10.22 -10.76
C CYS A 38 -5.33 11.16 -11.40
N GLN A 39 -5.35 11.26 -12.74
CA GLN A 39 -6.35 12.07 -13.45
C GLN A 39 -7.78 11.55 -13.24
N ASN A 40 -7.97 10.23 -13.17
CA ASN A 40 -9.29 9.66 -12.92
C ASN A 40 -9.79 9.99 -11.50
N LEU A 41 -8.91 9.84 -10.51
CA LEU A 41 -9.19 10.22 -9.12
C LEU A 41 -9.58 11.70 -9.01
N GLN A 42 -8.83 12.60 -9.66
CA GLN A 42 -9.18 14.03 -9.68
C GLN A 42 -10.56 14.32 -10.30
N ARG A 43 -11.05 13.49 -11.23
CA ARG A 43 -12.41 13.63 -11.76
C ARG A 43 -13.45 13.18 -10.74
N LEU A 44 -13.20 12.09 -10.03
CA LEU A 44 -14.07 11.59 -8.95
C LEU A 44 -14.14 12.61 -7.80
N ASP A 45 -13.01 13.18 -7.39
CA ASP A 45 -12.95 14.19 -6.33
C ASP A 45 -13.72 15.47 -6.70
N LYS A 46 -13.74 15.85 -7.98
CA LYS A 46 -14.58 16.96 -8.46
C LYS A 46 -16.07 16.66 -8.28
N VAL A 47 -16.51 15.44 -8.55
CA VAL A 47 -17.91 15.04 -8.28
C VAL A 47 -18.20 15.16 -6.79
N GLY A 48 -17.30 14.68 -5.93
CA GLY A 48 -17.41 14.86 -4.47
C GLY A 48 -17.49 16.33 -4.05
N GLY A 49 -16.68 17.20 -4.68
CA GLY A 49 -16.70 18.64 -4.47
C GLY A 49 -18.03 19.29 -4.86
N GLU A 50 -18.62 18.91 -5.99
CA GLU A 50 -19.95 19.39 -6.42
C GLU A 50 -21.05 18.93 -5.45
N LEU A 51 -21.00 17.68 -4.99
CA LEU A 51 -21.94 17.16 -3.99
C LEU A 51 -21.81 17.91 -2.66
N LEU A 52 -20.57 18.19 -2.22
CA LEU A 52 -20.29 18.94 -1.00
C LEU A 52 -20.86 20.38 -1.07
N GLN A 53 -20.75 21.04 -2.23
CA GLN A 53 -21.28 22.40 -2.44
C GLN A 53 -22.81 22.48 -2.36
N GLN A 54 -23.51 21.37 -2.64
CA GLN A 54 -24.97 21.31 -2.59
C GLN A 54 -25.52 21.02 -1.19
N LEU A 55 -24.67 20.68 -0.22
CA LEU A 55 -25.10 20.43 1.15
C LEU A 55 -25.56 21.71 1.84
N ASN A 56 -26.59 21.57 2.67
CA ASN A 56 -26.99 22.66 3.57
C ASN A 56 -25.88 22.90 4.60
N PRO A 57 -25.33 24.12 4.73
CA PRO A 57 -24.28 24.40 5.69
C PRO A 57 -24.73 24.12 7.12
N ALA A 58 -23.96 23.30 7.85
CA ALA A 58 -24.14 23.12 9.27
C ALA A 58 -23.63 24.37 10.02
N LYS A 59 -24.43 24.88 10.97
CA LYS A 59 -24.01 26.01 11.80
C LYS A 59 -22.89 25.59 12.74
N VAL A 60 -21.83 26.39 12.79
CA VAL A 60 -20.73 26.29 13.76
C VAL A 60 -20.73 27.52 14.67
N SER A 61 -20.04 27.48 15.81
CA SER A 61 -19.95 28.66 16.68
C SER A 61 -19.16 29.78 16.00
N CYS A 62 -19.46 31.04 16.35
CA CYS A 62 -18.74 32.19 15.83
C CYS A 62 -17.24 32.17 16.22
N ASP A 63 -16.90 31.47 17.30
CA ASP A 63 -15.54 31.41 17.83
C ASP A 63 -14.65 30.45 17.04
N VAL A 64 -15.23 29.48 16.30
CA VAL A 64 -14.47 28.49 15.53
C VAL A 64 -13.50 29.16 14.55
N LYS A 65 -13.95 30.22 13.85
CA LYS A 65 -13.08 30.95 12.92
C LYS A 65 -11.86 31.54 13.63
N ASN A 66 -12.07 32.18 14.77
CA ASN A 66 -10.99 32.83 15.51
C ASN A 66 -10.04 31.79 16.13
N ALA A 67 -10.57 30.67 16.61
CA ALA A 67 -9.78 29.57 17.15
C ALA A 67 -8.87 28.96 16.08
N VAL A 68 -9.40 28.65 14.89
CA VAL A 68 -8.63 28.10 13.77
C VAL A 68 -7.55 29.07 13.28
N LEU A 69 -7.88 30.37 13.13
CA LEU A 69 -6.88 31.35 12.71
C LEU A 69 -5.77 31.53 13.73
N LYS A 70 -6.11 31.55 15.02
CA LYS A 70 -5.12 31.63 16.10
C LYS A 70 -4.17 30.42 16.08
N GLU A 71 -4.69 29.21 15.87
CA GLU A 71 -3.86 28.00 15.78
C GLU A 71 -2.93 28.02 14.56
N ILE A 72 -3.38 28.60 13.43
CA ILE A 72 -2.53 28.81 12.25
C ILE A 72 -1.41 29.80 12.56
N ASP A 73 -1.72 30.94 13.18
CA ASP A 73 -0.73 31.97 13.54
C ASP A 73 0.32 31.41 14.53
N GLU A 74 -0.12 30.73 15.59
CA GLU A 74 0.78 30.10 16.58
C GLU A 74 1.69 29.03 15.93
N ARG A 75 1.18 28.31 14.92
CA ARG A 75 1.97 27.30 14.21
C ARG A 75 2.98 27.94 13.26
N LEU A 76 2.66 29.05 12.61
CA LEU A 76 3.61 29.81 11.78
C LEU A 76 4.75 30.36 12.64
N ASP A 77 4.45 30.91 13.81
CA ASP A 77 5.45 31.40 14.77
C ASP A 77 6.39 30.27 15.24
N SER A 78 5.87 29.03 15.37
CA SER A 78 6.68 27.87 15.73
C SER A 78 7.61 27.39 14.60
N ILE A 79 7.20 27.51 13.34
CA ILE A 79 8.01 27.09 12.18
C ILE A 79 9.23 28.00 11.99
N GLU A 80 9.12 29.28 12.34
CA GLU A 80 10.26 30.21 12.30
C GLU A 80 11.33 29.92 13.38
N SER A 81 11.02 29.09 14.38
CA SER A 81 11.93 28.75 15.49
C SER A 81 12.46 27.32 15.47
N ASP A 82 11.86 26.42 14.69
CA ASP A 82 12.32 25.05 14.48
C ASP A 82 12.95 24.91 13.08
N ASP A 83 14.27 25.07 12.99
CA ASP A 83 15.10 24.74 11.80
C ASP A 83 15.20 23.21 11.56
N HIS A 84 14.18 22.48 12.01
CA HIS A 84 14.02 21.06 11.80
C HIS A 84 12.91 20.83 10.76
N ASP A 85 13.17 21.30 9.54
CA ASP A 85 12.73 20.55 8.39
C ASP A 85 13.30 19.14 8.61
N VAL A 86 12.47 18.19 9.03
CA VAL A 86 12.89 16.80 9.18
C VAL A 86 13.13 16.32 7.75
N ALA A 87 14.29 16.68 7.21
CA ALA A 87 14.75 16.27 5.91
C ALA A 87 14.59 14.77 5.91
N TYR A 88 13.64 14.30 5.11
CA TYR A 88 13.41 12.90 4.96
C TYR A 88 14.68 12.31 4.38
N ASP A 89 15.50 11.69 5.24
CA ASP A 89 16.75 11.02 4.88
C ASP A 89 16.50 9.69 4.15
N GLY A 90 15.22 9.38 3.88
CA GLY A 90 14.84 8.30 3.02
C GLY A 90 14.95 8.66 1.53
N ASP A 91 15.00 7.62 0.71
CA ASP A 91 15.14 7.77 -0.72
C ASP A 91 13.87 8.38 -1.33
N SER A 92 14.06 9.27 -2.32
CA SER A 92 13.01 9.83 -3.17
C SER A 92 12.13 8.79 -3.87
N SER A 93 12.63 7.55 -3.98
CA SER A 93 11.90 6.40 -4.53
C SER A 93 10.72 5.93 -3.68
N ILE A 94 10.65 6.33 -2.40
CA ILE A 94 9.59 5.93 -1.47
C ILE A 94 8.38 6.87 -1.63
N PRO A 95 7.19 6.31 -1.96
CA PRO A 95 5.95 7.08 -2.04
C PRO A 95 5.68 7.89 -0.78
N VAL A 96 5.19 9.11 -0.94
CA VAL A 96 4.90 10.06 0.16
C VAL A 96 4.00 9.42 1.21
N CYS A 97 2.98 8.66 0.78
CA CYS A 97 2.06 7.98 1.70
C CYS A 97 2.74 6.97 2.64
N LEU A 98 3.89 6.42 2.23
CA LEU A 98 4.66 5.43 2.97
C LEU A 98 5.75 6.04 3.88
N ARG A 99 6.12 7.31 3.70
CA ARG A 99 7.20 7.97 4.47
C ARG A 99 6.91 8.09 5.96
N GLN A 100 5.65 7.97 6.35
CA GLN A 100 5.28 7.89 7.77
C GLN A 100 5.73 6.56 8.41
N PHE A 101 5.81 5.48 7.64
CA PHE A 101 6.19 4.13 8.11
C PHE A 101 7.65 3.78 7.75
N VAL A 102 8.13 4.28 6.62
CA VAL A 102 9.46 3.98 6.08
C VAL A 102 10.31 5.24 6.19
N LYS A 103 11.09 5.36 7.26
CA LYS A 103 11.87 6.57 7.59
C LYS A 103 13.22 6.68 6.88
N THR A 104 13.71 5.59 6.33
CA THR A 104 15.03 5.48 5.70
C THR A 104 14.90 4.81 4.33
N SER A 105 16.00 4.72 3.57
CA SER A 105 16.00 4.00 2.29
C SER A 105 15.70 2.50 2.45
N TYR A 106 15.15 1.86 1.42
CA TYR A 106 14.83 0.43 1.44
C TYR A 106 16.02 -0.47 1.81
N GLN A 107 17.25 -0.06 1.49
CA GLN A 107 18.48 -0.81 1.78
C GLN A 107 18.80 -0.84 3.28
N ASN A 108 18.45 0.22 4.00
CA ASN A 108 18.75 0.40 5.42
C ASN A 108 17.67 -0.13 6.35
N LEU A 109 16.61 -0.73 5.80
CA LEU A 109 15.55 -1.32 6.61
C LEU A 109 15.95 -2.69 7.18
N SER A 110 15.43 -3.00 8.37
CA SER A 110 15.65 -4.27 9.07
C SER A 110 14.80 -5.42 8.50
N TRP A 111 15.13 -5.86 7.29
CA TRP A 111 14.43 -6.94 6.58
C TRP A 111 14.45 -8.27 7.34
N GLN A 112 13.28 -8.86 7.56
CA GLN A 112 13.15 -10.20 8.12
C GLN A 112 13.08 -11.25 7.00
N ARG A 113 13.83 -12.34 7.12
CA ARG A 113 13.86 -13.39 6.09
C ARG A 113 12.69 -14.34 6.27
N VAL A 114 11.80 -14.43 5.28
CA VAL A 114 10.64 -15.35 5.27
C VAL A 114 10.94 -16.61 4.47
N ALA A 115 11.70 -16.49 3.37
CA ALA A 115 12.12 -17.61 2.54
C ALA A 115 13.56 -17.43 2.04
N ARG A 116 14.04 -18.33 1.16
CA ARG A 116 15.41 -18.24 0.64
C ARG A 116 15.70 -16.91 -0.07
N SER A 117 14.77 -16.46 -0.89
CA SER A 117 14.86 -15.24 -1.70
C SER A 117 13.91 -14.13 -1.27
N ILE A 118 13.09 -14.36 -0.24
CA ILE A 118 12.03 -13.43 0.17
C ILE A 118 12.31 -12.92 1.56
N HIS A 119 12.23 -11.60 1.70
CA HIS A 119 12.28 -10.91 2.96
C HIS A 119 11.04 -10.01 3.08
N ASN A 120 10.62 -9.72 4.29
CA ASN A 120 9.51 -8.82 4.55
C ASN A 120 9.80 -7.86 5.69
N ILE A 121 8.97 -6.83 5.78
CA ILE A 121 8.84 -5.95 6.94
C ILE A 121 7.36 -5.68 7.12
N GLU A 122 6.79 -6.11 8.24
CA GLU A 122 5.44 -5.73 8.61
C GLU A 122 5.44 -4.24 8.99
N LEU A 123 4.62 -3.44 8.31
CA LEU A 123 4.49 -2.01 8.60
C LEU A 123 3.51 -1.80 9.74
N PHE A 124 2.31 -2.38 9.61
CA PHE A 124 1.27 -2.39 10.63
C PHE A 124 0.18 -3.41 10.27
N ARG A 125 -0.79 -3.58 11.17
CA ARG A 125 -2.03 -4.32 10.93
C ARG A 125 -3.22 -3.39 11.05
N ASP A 126 -4.18 -3.55 10.15
CA ASP A 126 -5.45 -2.85 10.19
C ASP A 126 -6.54 -3.81 10.69
N GLY A 127 -7.10 -3.51 11.86
CA GLY A 127 -7.99 -4.42 12.59
C GLY A 127 -7.31 -5.73 13.01
N GLU A 128 -8.09 -6.82 13.09
CA GLU A 128 -7.61 -8.14 13.50
C GLU A 128 -6.97 -8.93 12.34
N SER A 129 -7.24 -8.55 11.08
CA SER A 129 -7.02 -9.42 9.93
C SER A 129 -6.04 -8.92 8.88
N ALA A 130 -6.09 -7.62 8.54
CA ALA A 130 -5.38 -7.11 7.38
C ALA A 130 -3.92 -6.80 7.74
N LYS A 131 -3.00 -7.51 7.10
CA LYS A 131 -1.56 -7.32 7.29
C LYS A 131 -1.01 -6.44 6.16
N ILE A 132 -0.35 -5.35 6.52
CA ILE A 132 0.31 -4.44 5.59
C ILE A 132 1.81 -4.64 5.73
N GLU A 133 2.50 -5.00 4.65
CA GLU A 133 3.93 -5.25 4.67
C GLU A 133 4.65 -4.79 3.41
N LEU A 134 5.95 -4.56 3.55
CA LEU A 134 6.85 -4.51 2.42
C LEU A 134 7.40 -5.91 2.16
N LEU A 135 7.40 -6.33 0.91
CA LEU A 135 8.05 -7.55 0.45
C LEU A 135 9.28 -7.20 -0.40
N LYS A 136 10.36 -7.94 -0.20
CA LYS A 136 11.57 -7.88 -1.01
C LYS A 136 11.89 -9.24 -1.57
N ILE A 137 11.86 -9.35 -2.89
CA ILE A 137 12.24 -10.54 -3.64
C ILE A 137 13.61 -10.27 -4.29
N LYS A 138 14.62 -11.04 -3.90
CA LYS A 138 15.97 -10.94 -4.49
C LYS A 138 15.96 -11.25 -5.99
N PRO A 139 16.96 -10.80 -6.79
CA PRO A 139 16.96 -11.02 -8.23
C PRO A 139 16.93 -12.52 -8.55
N SER A 140 16.12 -12.91 -9.55
CA SER A 140 15.83 -14.33 -9.87
C SER A 140 15.21 -15.14 -8.72
N GLY A 141 14.84 -14.48 -7.62
CA GLY A 141 14.19 -15.08 -6.48
C GLY A 141 12.75 -15.44 -6.81
N SER A 142 12.30 -16.58 -6.32
CA SER A 142 10.92 -17.05 -6.50
C SER A 142 10.22 -17.13 -5.15
N ALA A 143 8.94 -16.79 -5.13
CA ALA A 143 8.03 -17.26 -4.10
C ALA A 143 7.64 -18.72 -4.36
N THR A 144 7.22 -19.41 -3.31
CA THR A 144 6.56 -20.71 -3.43
C THR A 144 5.19 -20.50 -4.05
N THR A 145 4.76 -21.39 -4.93
CA THR A 145 3.40 -21.36 -5.50
C THR A 145 2.34 -21.36 -4.40
N HIS A 146 1.45 -20.37 -4.43
CA HIS A 146 0.41 -20.17 -3.42
C HIS A 146 -0.87 -19.57 -4.04
N SER A 147 -1.93 -19.59 -3.24
CA SER A 147 -3.20 -18.91 -3.46
C SER A 147 -3.56 -18.13 -2.19
N HIS A 148 -4.50 -17.21 -2.27
CA HIS A 148 -4.91 -16.35 -1.15
C HIS A 148 -6.28 -16.75 -0.62
N LEU A 149 -6.48 -16.78 0.70
CA LEU A 149 -7.82 -17.07 1.27
C LEU A 149 -8.80 -15.88 1.18
N GLY A 150 -8.27 -14.70 0.90
CA GLY A 150 -8.99 -13.45 0.68
C GLY A 150 -8.27 -12.64 -0.39
N ASP A 151 -8.60 -11.37 -0.51
CA ASP A 151 -7.92 -10.50 -1.47
C ASP A 151 -6.54 -10.10 -0.96
N GLU A 152 -5.58 -10.10 -1.88
CA GLU A 152 -4.25 -9.56 -1.74
C GLU A 152 -4.06 -8.44 -2.76
N TYR A 153 -3.67 -7.27 -2.25
CA TYR A 153 -3.34 -6.11 -3.05
C TYR A 153 -1.83 -5.93 -3.07
N THR A 154 -1.24 -5.84 -4.26
CA THR A 154 0.20 -5.65 -4.42
C THR A 154 0.50 -4.45 -5.32
N VAL A 155 1.41 -3.58 -4.88
CA VAL A 155 1.95 -2.49 -5.71
C VAL A 155 3.46 -2.63 -5.81
N ILE A 156 3.98 -2.62 -7.03
CA ILE A 156 5.42 -2.69 -7.26
C ILE A 156 6.03 -1.30 -7.01
N LEU A 157 6.87 -1.18 -5.98
CA LEU A 157 7.54 0.07 -5.60
C LEU A 157 8.90 0.20 -6.27
N GLU A 158 9.63 -0.90 -6.46
CA GLU A 158 10.92 -0.94 -7.13
C GLU A 158 11.11 -2.27 -7.86
N GLY A 159 11.77 -2.25 -9.02
CA GLY A 159 12.09 -3.45 -9.78
C GLY A 159 10.89 -4.01 -10.55
N SER A 160 10.89 -5.34 -10.70
CA SER A 160 9.85 -6.08 -11.40
C SER A 160 9.83 -7.55 -11.02
N PHE A 161 8.68 -8.19 -11.17
CA PHE A 161 8.56 -9.65 -11.13
C PHE A 161 7.61 -10.12 -12.23
N SER A 162 7.69 -11.41 -12.57
CA SER A 162 6.71 -12.08 -13.43
C SER A 162 6.03 -13.23 -12.72
N ASP A 163 4.79 -13.50 -13.09
CA ASP A 163 4.05 -14.70 -12.73
C ASP A 163 3.41 -15.33 -13.98
N GLU A 164 2.46 -16.22 -13.79
CA GLU A 164 1.73 -16.95 -14.82
C GLU A 164 0.91 -16.03 -15.75
N ASP A 165 0.50 -14.84 -15.28
CA ASP A 165 -0.32 -13.88 -16.04
C ASP A 165 0.52 -12.81 -16.75
N GLY A 166 1.79 -12.61 -16.35
CA GLY A 166 2.68 -11.72 -17.08
C GLY A 166 3.82 -11.11 -16.26
N LEU A 167 4.36 -10.02 -16.81
CA LEU A 167 5.42 -9.22 -16.20
C LEU A 167 4.83 -7.94 -15.60
N TYR A 168 5.21 -7.65 -14.36
CA TYR A 168 4.81 -6.46 -13.60
C TYR A 168 6.02 -5.61 -13.27
N GLN A 169 5.87 -4.31 -13.43
CA GLN A 169 6.92 -3.32 -13.26
C GLN A 169 6.52 -2.28 -12.22
N GLN A 170 7.47 -1.44 -11.82
CA GLN A 170 7.23 -0.31 -10.92
C GLN A 170 5.95 0.46 -11.29
N GLY A 171 5.10 0.64 -10.29
CA GLY A 171 3.81 1.30 -10.38
C GLY A 171 2.65 0.37 -10.76
N ASP A 172 2.87 -0.88 -11.18
CA ASP A 172 1.75 -1.80 -11.43
C ASP A 172 1.01 -2.16 -10.14
N PHE A 173 -0.33 -2.20 -10.23
CA PHE A 173 -1.26 -2.54 -9.16
C PHE A 173 -1.93 -3.89 -9.45
N LEU A 174 -1.87 -4.81 -8.50
CA LEU A 174 -2.35 -6.18 -8.64
C LEU A 174 -3.37 -6.50 -7.56
N ILE A 175 -4.41 -7.24 -7.94
CA ILE A 175 -5.39 -7.85 -7.04
C ILE A 175 -5.36 -9.35 -7.28
N ARG A 176 -5.09 -10.13 -6.24
CA ARG A 176 -5.08 -11.59 -6.27
C ARG A 176 -6.02 -12.14 -5.21
N ASN A 177 -6.71 -13.21 -5.53
CA ASN A 177 -7.68 -13.83 -4.62
C ASN A 177 -7.58 -15.36 -4.67
N SER A 178 -8.53 -16.06 -4.04
CA SER A 178 -8.52 -17.53 -3.95
C SER A 178 -8.57 -18.29 -5.27
N HIS A 179 -8.96 -17.62 -6.36
CA HIS A 179 -8.97 -18.21 -7.70
C HIS A 179 -7.64 -18.07 -8.44
N HIS A 180 -6.68 -17.33 -7.86
CA HIS A 180 -5.36 -17.11 -8.44
C HIS A 180 -4.34 -18.01 -7.74
N VAL A 181 -3.73 -18.90 -8.51
CA VAL A 181 -2.56 -19.66 -8.08
C VAL A 181 -1.38 -19.11 -8.85
N HIS A 182 -0.40 -18.55 -8.13
CA HIS A 182 0.72 -17.88 -8.78
C HIS A 182 2.08 -18.15 -8.14
N THR A 183 3.12 -17.95 -8.95
CA THR A 183 4.52 -18.13 -8.58
C THR A 183 5.33 -16.89 -8.97
N PRO A 184 5.31 -15.83 -8.13
CA PRO A 184 6.10 -14.63 -8.38
C PRO A 184 7.60 -14.92 -8.49
N VAL A 185 8.23 -14.49 -9.59
CA VAL A 185 9.68 -14.57 -9.82
C VAL A 185 10.22 -13.18 -10.16
N ALA A 186 11.10 -12.64 -9.32
CA ALA A 186 11.74 -11.36 -9.58
C ALA A 186 12.66 -11.43 -10.81
N THR A 187 12.73 -10.33 -11.56
CA THR A 187 13.67 -10.18 -12.67
C THR A 187 15.12 -10.17 -12.20
N ARG A 188 16.08 -10.21 -13.14
CA ARG A 188 17.51 -10.39 -12.83
C ARG A 188 18.24 -9.10 -12.48
N ASP A 189 17.66 -7.96 -12.80
CA ASP A 189 18.32 -6.65 -12.80
C ASP A 189 18.47 -6.05 -11.41
N LYS A 190 17.48 -6.20 -10.52
CA LYS A 190 17.52 -5.67 -9.15
C LYS A 190 16.53 -6.38 -8.22
N ASP A 191 16.58 -6.03 -6.93
CA ASP A 191 15.59 -6.45 -5.95
C ASP A 191 14.19 -5.94 -6.37
N CYS A 192 13.17 -6.78 -6.26
CA CYS A 192 11.78 -6.36 -6.44
C CYS A 192 11.18 -6.01 -5.07
N ILE A 193 10.78 -4.76 -4.89
CA ILE A 193 10.17 -4.26 -3.65
C ILE A 193 8.70 -3.99 -3.91
N CYS A 194 7.84 -4.57 -3.08
CA CYS A 194 6.39 -4.45 -3.21
C CYS A 194 5.77 -3.99 -1.90
N LEU A 195 4.75 -3.13 -1.98
CA LEU A 195 3.76 -2.99 -0.91
C LEU A 195 2.73 -4.10 -1.09
N ALA A 196 2.52 -4.92 -0.05
CA ALA A 196 1.55 -5.99 -0.05
C ALA A 196 0.57 -5.81 1.11
N VAL A 197 -0.72 -6.00 0.81
CA VAL A 197 -1.80 -5.99 1.79
C VAL A 197 -2.58 -7.27 1.62
N SER A 198 -2.57 -8.12 2.64
CA SER A 198 -3.30 -9.38 2.65
C SER A 198 -4.41 -9.33 3.70
N GLU A 199 -5.66 -9.53 3.29
CA GLU A 199 -6.82 -9.51 4.19
C GLU A 199 -7.06 -10.85 4.91
N ALA A 200 -6.44 -11.91 4.42
CA ALA A 200 -6.53 -13.26 4.97
C ALA A 200 -5.23 -14.02 4.73
N PRO A 201 -4.94 -15.09 5.51
CA PRO A 201 -3.68 -15.80 5.40
C PRO A 201 -3.50 -16.53 4.06
N LEU A 202 -2.24 -16.71 3.66
CA LEU A 202 -1.84 -17.49 2.48
C LEU A 202 -2.30 -18.95 2.58
N GLN A 203 -2.69 -19.53 1.45
CA GLN A 203 -2.90 -20.96 1.28
C GLN A 203 -1.92 -21.54 0.25
N PHE A 204 -0.96 -22.31 0.72
CA PHE A 204 -0.03 -23.03 -0.15
C PHE A 204 -0.73 -24.19 -0.87
N THR A 205 -0.52 -24.32 -2.17
CA THR A 205 -1.25 -25.26 -3.04
C THR A 205 -0.43 -26.51 -3.40
N GLY A 206 0.91 -26.47 -3.30
CA GLY A 206 1.78 -27.62 -3.59
C GLY A 206 1.63 -28.79 -2.59
N PHE A 207 1.74 -30.04 -3.06
CA PHE A 207 1.45 -31.26 -2.28
C PHE A 207 2.15 -31.32 -0.90
N PHE A 208 3.44 -30.98 -0.84
CA PHE A 208 4.20 -30.93 0.43
C PHE A 208 3.91 -29.67 1.27
N ASN A 209 3.68 -28.54 0.61
CA ASN A 209 3.47 -27.25 1.29
C ASN A 209 2.05 -27.11 1.86
N ARG A 210 1.08 -27.86 1.31
CA ARG A 210 -0.30 -27.92 1.79
C ARG A 210 -0.42 -28.45 3.22
N LEU A 211 0.56 -29.24 3.68
CA LEU A 211 0.62 -29.77 5.04
C LEU A 211 0.91 -28.67 6.09
N LEU A 212 1.44 -27.51 5.67
CA LEU A 212 1.71 -26.36 6.55
C LEU A 212 0.49 -25.45 6.74
N ASN A 213 -0.51 -25.53 5.87
CA ASN A 213 -1.74 -24.72 5.93
C ASN A 213 -2.48 -24.77 7.28
N PRO A 214 -2.57 -25.92 8.00
CA PRO A 214 -3.22 -25.97 9.32
C PRO A 214 -2.51 -25.13 10.39
N LEU A 215 -1.19 -24.97 10.31
CA LEU A 215 -0.41 -24.16 11.26
C LEU A 215 -0.58 -22.67 10.97
N ILE A 216 -0.60 -22.30 9.70
CA ILE A 216 -0.84 -20.92 9.24
C ILE A 216 -2.24 -20.46 9.63
N ARG A 217 -3.26 -21.34 9.49
CA ARG A 217 -4.63 -21.07 9.94
C ARG A 217 -4.77 -20.98 11.46
N ARG A 218 -4.00 -21.78 12.22
CA ARG A 218 -4.04 -21.76 13.71
C ARG A 218 -3.39 -20.51 14.30
N GLY A 219 -2.33 -19.98 13.70
CA GLY A 219 -1.72 -18.71 14.14
C GLY A 219 -2.60 -17.48 13.92
N TYR A 220 -3.68 -17.62 13.13
CA TYR A 220 -4.65 -16.56 12.84
C TYR A 220 -5.95 -16.71 13.66
N SER A 221 -6.36 -17.93 13.99
CA SER A 221 -7.55 -18.17 14.82
C SER A 221 -7.31 -17.94 16.32
N GLN A 222 -6.08 -17.70 16.75
CA GLN A 222 -5.72 -17.42 18.14
C GLN A 222 -4.71 -16.28 18.21
N ASN A 223 -5.17 -15.05 17.98
CA ASN A 223 -4.66 -13.82 18.58
C ASN A 223 -5.60 -12.66 18.26
#